data_AF-A0A9X5X8C9-F1
#
_entry.id   AF-A0A9X5X8C9-F1
#
_cell.length_a   1.000
_cell.length_b   1.000
_cell.length_c   1.000
_cell.angle_alpha   90.00
_cell.angle_beta   90.00
_cell.angle_gamma   90.00
#
_symmetry.space_group_name_H-M   'P 1'
#
loop_
_entity.id
_entity.type
_entity.pdbx_description
1 polymer ?
#
loop_
_entity_poly.entity_id
_entity_poly.type
_entity_poly.pdbx_seq_one_letter_code
_entity_poly.pdbx_strand_id
1 'polypeptide(L)'
;PWPTPEAAYAFAPSVVREIGWTVGTAVDKPRGEVSGREYWLRKAALLDRIALRDEQDGITGDADEVATEAARWFVDYDRDGNGGHHDGPVRAVQPRAAAEPRGYVRQEYAHWAQNQ
;
A
#
# COMPACT_ATOMS: atom_id res chain seq x y z
N PRO A 1 8.62 15.57 -2.09
CA PRO A 1 7.14 15.55 -2.16
C PRO A 1 6.70 14.10 -2.35
N TRP A 2 5.51 13.72 -1.91
CA TRP A 2 4.98 12.38 -2.21
C TRP A 2 4.55 12.31 -3.69
N PRO A 3 4.64 11.12 -4.33
CA PRO A 3 4.08 10.96 -5.66
C PRO A 3 2.57 11.16 -5.64
N THR A 4 2.02 11.70 -6.73
CA THR A 4 0.57 11.77 -6.90
C THR A 4 -0.01 10.35 -7.03
N PRO A 5 -1.28 10.12 -6.68
CA PRO A 5 -1.92 8.83 -6.88
C PRO A 5 -1.82 8.31 -8.32
N GLU A 6 -2.00 9.19 -9.30
CA GLU A 6 -1.95 8.85 -10.72
C GLU A 6 -0.56 8.36 -11.12
N ALA A 7 0.49 9.03 -10.64
CA ALA A 7 1.87 8.63 -10.91
C ALA A 7 2.23 7.32 -10.20
N ALA A 8 1.81 7.16 -8.94
CA ALA A 8 2.12 5.99 -8.13
C ALA A 8 1.47 4.71 -8.69
N TYR A 9 0.23 4.81 -9.17
CA TYR A 9 -0.56 3.67 -9.62
C TYR A 9 -0.64 3.52 -11.14
N ALA A 10 0.22 4.21 -11.90
CA ALA A 10 0.21 4.18 -13.36
C ALA A 10 0.33 2.76 -13.96
N PHE A 11 1.09 1.88 -13.30
CA PHE A 11 1.29 0.49 -13.71
C PHE A 11 0.45 -0.52 -12.92
N ALA A 12 -0.46 -0.04 -12.07
CA ALA A 12 -1.25 -0.91 -11.21
C ALA A 12 -2.27 -1.72 -12.04
N PRO A 13 -2.46 -3.02 -11.77
CA PRO A 13 -3.53 -3.79 -12.39
C PRO A 13 -4.90 -3.25 -11.98
N SER A 14 -5.97 -3.64 -12.69
CA SER A 14 -7.34 -3.24 -12.31
C SER A 14 -7.67 -3.64 -10.87
N VAL A 15 -8.52 -2.84 -10.21
CA VAL A 15 -8.97 -3.09 -8.81
C VAL A 15 -9.51 -4.51 -8.65
N VAL A 16 -10.32 -4.99 -9.59
CA VAL A 16 -10.88 -6.35 -9.55
C VAL A 16 -9.80 -7.44 -9.60
N ARG A 17 -8.77 -7.27 -10.44
CA ARG A 17 -7.66 -8.23 -10.52
C ARG A 17 -6.85 -8.23 -9.22
N GLU A 18 -6.64 -7.06 -8.63
CA GLU A 18 -5.89 -6.90 -7.39
C GLU A 18 -6.65 -7.47 -6.17
N ILE A 19 -7.98 -7.34 -6.14
CA ILE A 19 -8.83 -8.02 -5.15
C ILE A 19 -8.63 -9.54 -5.25
N GLY A 20 -8.70 -10.10 -6.46
CA GLY A 20 -8.49 -11.53 -6.67
C GLY A 20 -7.11 -12.00 -6.19
N TRP A 21 -6.06 -11.25 -6.50
CA TRP A 21 -4.69 -11.57 -6.09
C TRP A 21 -4.50 -11.49 -4.56
N THR A 22 -4.98 -10.43 -3.92
CA THR A 22 -4.83 -10.23 -2.46
C THR A 22 -5.61 -11.27 -1.67
N VAL A 23 -6.84 -11.61 -2.09
CA VAL A 23 -7.64 -12.67 -1.46
C VAL A 23 -6.99 -14.04 -1.66
N GLY A 24 -6.58 -14.39 -2.88
CA GLY A 24 -5.89 -15.66 -3.15
C GLY A 24 -4.64 -15.83 -2.31
N THR A 25 -3.78 -14.80 -2.27
CA THR A 25 -2.54 -14.81 -1.47
C THR A 25 -2.79 -14.95 0.03
N ALA A 26 -3.91 -14.44 0.54
CA ALA A 26 -4.28 -14.59 1.94
C ALA A 26 -4.80 -15.99 2.28
N VAL A 27 -5.50 -16.65 1.35
CA VAL A 27 -6.08 -17.99 1.52
C VAL A 27 -5.05 -19.10 1.33
N ASP A 28 -4.13 -18.94 0.37
CA ASP A 28 -3.14 -19.95 0.03
C ASP A 28 -2.03 -20.11 1.09
N LYS A 29 -1.97 -19.23 2.10
CA LYS A 29 -0.96 -19.29 3.16
C LYS A 29 -1.34 -20.28 4.26
N PRO A 30 -0.41 -21.17 4.66
CA PRO A 30 -0.55 -21.95 5.88
C PRO A 30 -0.84 -21.04 7.07
N ARG A 31 -1.76 -21.47 7.95
CA ARG A 31 -2.03 -20.75 9.20
C ARG A 31 -0.73 -20.56 9.97
N GLY A 32 -0.38 -19.30 10.26
CA GLY A 32 0.78 -18.92 11.06
C GLY A 32 1.97 -18.38 10.25
N GLU A 33 1.94 -18.43 8.91
CA GLU A 33 2.96 -17.77 8.11
C GLU A 33 2.71 -16.26 8.02
N VAL A 34 3.74 -15.48 8.35
CA VAL A 34 3.71 -14.03 8.20
C VAL A 34 3.64 -13.71 6.72
N SER A 35 2.65 -12.91 6.33
CA SER A 35 2.61 -12.47 4.94
C SER A 35 3.82 -11.61 4.60
N GLY A 36 4.50 -11.91 3.49
CA GLY A 36 5.64 -11.14 3.02
C GLY A 36 5.29 -9.72 2.62
N ARG A 37 6.31 -8.87 2.51
CA ARG A 37 6.18 -7.43 2.24
C ARG A 37 5.33 -7.09 1.01
N GLU A 38 5.52 -7.78 -0.12
CA GLU A 38 4.75 -7.53 -1.35
C GLU A 38 3.24 -7.59 -1.09
N TYR A 39 2.78 -8.59 -0.34
CA TYR A 39 1.38 -8.74 -0.01
C TYR A 39 0.85 -7.52 0.76
N TRP A 40 1.58 -7.04 1.76
CA TRP A 40 1.15 -5.90 2.56
C TRP A 40 1.20 -4.59 1.78
N LEU A 41 2.23 -4.39 0.97
CA LEU A 41 2.35 -3.24 0.07
C LEU A 41 1.16 -3.20 -0.91
N ARG A 42 0.91 -4.32 -1.58
CA ARG A 42 -0.17 -4.44 -2.58
C ARG A 42 -1.55 -4.33 -1.95
N LYS A 43 -1.76 -4.87 -0.75
CA LYS A 43 -3.00 -4.71 0.01
C LYS A 43 -3.23 -3.24 0.40
N ALA A 44 -2.22 -2.56 0.95
CA ALA A 44 -2.35 -1.15 1.31
C ALA A 44 -2.60 -0.27 0.07
N ALA A 45 -1.91 -0.53 -1.04
CA ALA A 45 -2.10 0.17 -2.31
C ALA A 45 -3.51 -0.06 -2.90
N LEU A 46 -4.04 -1.29 -2.81
CA LEU A 46 -5.41 -1.58 -3.23
C LEU A 46 -6.43 -0.76 -2.43
N LEU A 47 -6.30 -0.73 -1.11
CA LEU A 47 -7.22 0.00 -0.24
C LEU A 47 -7.13 1.52 -0.48
N ASP A 48 -5.91 2.06 -0.68
CA ASP A 48 -5.72 3.46 -1.05
C ASP A 48 -6.40 3.81 -2.39
N ARG A 49 -6.33 2.92 -3.38
CA ARG A 49 -7.00 3.11 -4.67
C ARG A 49 -8.52 3.05 -4.59
N ILE A 50 -9.07 2.23 -3.68
CA ILE A 50 -10.51 2.19 -3.41
C ILE A 50 -10.94 3.50 -2.75
N ALA A 51 -10.22 3.95 -1.71
CA ALA A 51 -10.49 5.23 -1.04
C ALA A 51 -10.46 6.41 -2.02
N LEU A 52 -9.44 6.49 -2.88
CA LEU A 52 -9.35 7.54 -3.91
C LEU A 52 -10.52 7.52 -4.90
N ARG A 53 -11.05 6.34 -5.21
CA ARG A 53 -12.21 6.22 -6.11
C ARG A 53 -13.48 6.71 -5.43
N ASP A 54 -13.69 6.33 -4.17
CA ASP A 54 -14.83 6.79 -3.37
C ASP A 54 -14.79 8.31 -3.20
N GLU A 55 -13.61 8.87 -2.89
CA GLU A 55 -13.38 10.32 -2.82
C GLU A 55 -13.75 11.03 -4.14
N GLN A 56 -13.35 10.48 -5.29
CA GLN A 56 -13.66 11.03 -6.62
C GLN A 56 -15.16 10.96 -6.95
N ASP A 57 -15.82 9.87 -6.55
CA ASP A 57 -17.25 9.64 -6.79
C ASP A 57 -18.13 10.35 -5.72
N GLY A 58 -17.52 11.06 -4.75
CA GLY A 58 -18.23 11.77 -3.68
C GLY A 58 -18.91 10.84 -2.66
N ILE A 59 -18.48 9.58 -2.59
CA ILE A 59 -19.02 8.56 -1.71
C ILE A 59 -18.40 8.73 -0.32
N THR A 60 -19.24 8.87 0.70
CA THR A 60 -18.81 8.90 2.09
C THR A 60 -18.90 7.50 2.70
N GLY A 61 -17.78 6.95 3.13
CA GLY A 61 -17.67 5.63 3.76
C GLY A 61 -16.42 5.53 4.63
N ASP A 62 -16.07 4.32 5.07
CA ASP A 62 -14.88 4.03 5.89
C ASP A 62 -13.62 3.75 5.05
N ALA A 63 -13.71 3.78 3.71
CA ALA A 63 -12.59 3.45 2.83
C ALA A 63 -11.33 4.30 3.08
N ASP A 64 -11.48 5.61 3.34
CA ASP A 64 -10.36 6.50 3.68
C ASP A 64 -9.67 6.11 5.00
N GLU A 65 -10.47 5.80 6.02
CA GLU A 65 -9.97 5.35 7.32
C GLU A 65 -9.26 4.00 7.18
N VAL A 66 -9.88 3.04 6.50
CA VAL A 66 -9.33 1.70 6.25
C VAL A 66 -8.03 1.78 5.43
N ALA A 67 -7.97 2.64 4.41
CA ALA A 67 -6.75 2.87 3.63
C ALA A 67 -5.65 3.49 4.49
N THR A 68 -5.98 4.44 5.35
CA THR A 68 -5.04 5.08 6.28
C THR A 68 -4.49 4.07 7.29
N GLU A 69 -5.34 3.24 7.88
CA GLU A 69 -4.91 2.19 8.83
C GLU A 69 -4.06 1.11 8.16
N ALA A 70 -4.44 0.65 6.97
CA ALA A 70 -3.62 -0.30 6.21
C ALA A 70 -2.25 0.29 5.86
N ALA A 71 -2.20 1.59 5.54
CA ALA A 71 -0.95 2.28 5.26
C ALA A 71 -0.09 2.44 6.52
N ARG A 72 -0.67 2.76 7.69
CA ARG A 72 0.04 2.80 8.98
C ARG A 72 0.64 1.44 9.32
N TRP A 73 -0.18 0.39 9.17
CA TRP A 73 0.27 -0.98 9.38
C TRP A 73 1.46 -1.33 8.49
N PHE A 74 1.41 -0.95 7.21
CA PHE A 74 2.53 -1.19 6.29
C PHE A 74 3.79 -0.38 6.66
N VAL A 75 3.65 0.88 7.09
CA VAL A 75 4.76 1.68 7.61
C VAL A 75 5.42 1.01 8.81
N ASP A 76 4.64 0.50 9.76
CA ASP A 76 5.17 -0.18 10.94
C ASP A 76 5.82 -1.52 10.56
N TYR A 77 5.20 -2.29 9.66
CA TYR A 77 5.79 -3.52 9.13
C TYR A 77 7.13 -3.29 8.45
N ASP A 78 7.24 -2.25 7.61
CA ASP A 78 8.50 -1.90 6.94
C ASP A 78 9.55 -1.32 7.91
N ARG A 79 9.11 -0.66 8.98
CA ARG A 79 10.00 -0.17 10.05
C ARG A 79 10.61 -1.33 10.82
N ASP A 80 9.81 -2.34 11.16
CA ASP A 80 10.22 -3.45 12.03
C ASP A 80 10.88 -4.61 11.25
N GLY A 81 10.55 -4.77 9.97
CA GLY A 81 10.86 -5.96 9.18
C GLY A 81 12.21 -6.00 8.47
N ASN A 82 13.09 -5.00 8.65
CA ASN A 82 14.40 -4.91 7.99
C ASN A 82 14.36 -5.02 6.44
N GLY A 83 13.20 -4.78 5.82
CA GLY A 83 12.89 -5.10 4.41
C GLY A 83 12.29 -3.96 3.60
N GLY A 84 12.40 -2.71 4.04
CA GLY A 84 12.04 -1.57 3.18
C GLY A 84 12.92 -1.51 1.92
N HIS A 85 12.38 -1.01 0.80
CA HIS A 85 13.24 -0.57 -0.29
C HIS A 85 14.04 0.63 0.23
N HIS A 86 15.35 0.48 0.39
CA HIS A 86 16.23 1.57 0.84
C HIS A 86 16.33 2.70 -0.21
N ASP A 87 15.82 2.46 -1.40
CA ASP A 87 15.99 3.30 -2.59
C ASP A 87 14.91 4.38 -2.71
N GLY A 88 13.87 4.32 -1.88
CA GLY A 88 12.86 5.36 -1.76
C GLY A 88 13.38 6.61 -1.03
N PRO A 89 12.99 7.83 -1.43
CA PRO A 89 13.48 9.06 -0.81
C PRO A 89 13.05 9.23 0.66
N VAL A 90 11.95 8.59 1.07
CA VAL A 90 11.49 8.55 2.47
C VAL A 90 11.54 7.12 2.98
N ARG A 91 12.15 6.90 4.15
CA ARG A 91 12.21 5.57 4.79
C ARG A 91 11.13 5.43 5.87
N ALA A 92 10.63 4.22 6.12
CA ALA A 92 9.62 3.94 7.15
C ALA A 92 9.98 4.41 8.58
N VAL A 93 11.28 4.47 8.89
CA VAL A 93 11.79 4.99 10.18
C VAL A 93 11.68 6.51 10.30
N GLN A 94 11.51 7.23 9.19
CA GLN A 94 11.44 8.68 9.21
C GLN A 94 10.04 9.14 9.65
N PRO A 95 9.92 10.17 10.51
CA PRO A 95 8.63 10.66 11.00
C PRO A 95 7.63 11.01 9.90
N ARG A 96 8.14 11.44 8.74
CA ARG A 96 7.33 11.77 7.57
C ARG A 96 6.48 10.60 7.08
N ALA A 97 6.99 9.36 7.14
CA ALA A 97 6.24 8.17 6.75
C ALA A 97 5.03 7.93 7.67
N ALA A 98 5.17 8.17 8.98
CA ALA A 98 4.07 8.07 9.92
C ALA A 98 3.06 9.24 9.80
N ALA A 99 3.53 10.43 9.44
CA ALA A 99 2.69 11.60 9.24
C ALA A 99 1.80 11.51 8.00
N GLU A 100 2.29 10.90 6.92
CA GLU A 100 1.56 10.72 5.66
C GLU A 100 1.67 9.26 5.15
N PRO A 101 1.02 8.30 5.82
CA PRO A 101 1.23 6.88 5.57
C PRO A 101 0.74 6.45 4.17
N ARG A 102 -0.38 7.00 3.68
CA ARG A 102 -0.85 6.79 2.30
C ARG A 102 0.18 7.29 1.27
N GLY A 103 0.87 8.39 1.57
CA GLY A 103 1.98 8.90 0.75
C GLY A 103 3.17 7.94 0.69
N TYR A 104 3.52 7.32 1.83
CA TYR A 104 4.56 6.31 1.89
C TYR A 104 4.22 5.06 1.06
N VAL A 105 2.99 4.55 1.16
CA VAL A 105 2.51 3.41 0.35
C VAL A 105 2.63 3.72 -1.15
N ARG A 106 2.20 4.91 -1.58
CA ARG A 106 2.29 5.34 -2.98
C ARG A 106 3.74 5.37 -3.47
N GLN A 107 4.68 5.85 -2.65
CA GLN A 107 6.11 5.82 -2.96
C GLN A 107 6.60 4.38 -3.16
N GLU A 108 6.40 3.51 -2.16
CA GLU A 108 6.92 2.14 -2.20
C GLU A 108 6.27 1.33 -3.32
N TYR A 109 4.99 1.56 -3.61
CA TYR A 109 4.30 0.91 -4.71
C TYR A 109 4.87 1.33 -6.06
N ALA A 110 5.13 2.63 -6.25
CA ALA A 110 5.74 3.13 -7.48
C ALA A 110 7.11 2.50 -7.73
N HIS A 111 7.95 2.40 -6.69
CA HIS A 111 9.26 1.75 -6.78
C HIS A 111 9.13 0.25 -7.08
N TRP A 112 8.26 -0.46 -6.37
CA TRP A 112 8.02 -1.89 -6.59
C TRP A 112 7.53 -2.16 -8.03
N ALA A 113 6.52 -1.42 -8.48
CA ALA A 113 5.88 -1.61 -9.78
C ALA A 113 6.82 -1.33 -10.97
N GLN A 114 7.80 -0.44 -10.82
CA GLN A 114 8.80 -0.15 -11.85
C GLN A 114 9.89 -1.22 -11.97
N ASN A 115 10.05 -2.07 -10.94
CA ASN A 115 11.10 -3.09 -10.85
C ASN A 115 10.54 -4.52 -10.86
N GLN A 116 9.32 -4.73 -11.38
CA GLN A 116 8.71 -6.05 -11.55
C GLN A 116 9.20 -6.78 -12.80
#